data_AF-A0A2V6HC61-F1
#
_entry.id   AF-A0A2V6HC61-F1
#
_cell.length_a   1.000
_cell.length_b   1.000
_cell.length_c   1.000
_cell.angle_alpha   90.00
_cell.angle_beta   90.00
_cell.angle_gamma   90.00
#
_symmetry.space_group_name_H-M   'P 1'
#
loop_
_entity.id
_entity.type
_entity.pdbx_description
1 polymer ?
#
loop_
_entity_poly.entity_id
_entity_poly.type
_entity_poly.pdbx_seq_one_letter_code
_entity_poly.pdbx_strand_id
1 'polypeptide(L)'
;MAKQVKLKAEPRTNVGRSAVRKLRARGLIPAVIYGGDNKPQPLQVTARDINAMMSQASGENVLVELEIAGEKSGRTALVQEVQHSPVGGDIRHVDFHAISMDEMIQAEVPLEATGTAVGVKTFGGLLEQSLRALAIECLPSNLPDRITVDVSQLNIGDSIHVRDIQ
;
A
#
# COMPACT_ATOMS: atom_id res chain seq x y z
N MET A 1 7.96 9.74 -5.70
CA MET A 1 7.03 10.79 -5.19
C MET A 1 5.65 10.22 -5.39
N ALA A 2 4.93 10.00 -4.30
CA ALA A 2 3.67 9.27 -4.32
C ALA A 2 2.70 9.83 -5.38
N LYS A 3 2.34 8.97 -6.34
CA LYS A 3 1.48 9.33 -7.46
C LYS A 3 0.03 9.35 -6.97
N GLN A 4 -0.62 10.50 -7.06
CA GLN A 4 -2.03 10.64 -6.68
C GLN A 4 -2.91 9.98 -7.74
N VAL A 5 -3.55 8.86 -7.39
CA VAL A 5 -4.48 8.13 -8.27
C VAL A 5 -5.91 8.47 -7.90
N LYS A 6 -6.74 8.78 -8.90
CA LYS A 6 -8.17 8.99 -8.68
C LYS A 6 -8.91 7.68 -8.71
N LEU A 7 -9.68 7.38 -7.67
CA LEU A 7 -10.47 6.16 -7.56
C LEU A 7 -11.93 6.51 -7.28
N LYS A 8 -12.83 5.95 -8.09
CA LYS A 8 -14.28 6.11 -7.89
C LYS A 8 -14.77 5.10 -6.88
N ALA A 9 -15.44 5.59 -5.84
CA ALA A 9 -16.01 4.76 -4.79
C ALA A 9 -17.50 5.07 -4.61
N GLU A 10 -18.29 4.04 -4.33
CA GLU A 10 -19.71 4.19 -4.02
C GLU A 10 -19.96 3.82 -2.55
N PRO A 11 -20.79 4.58 -1.82
CA PRO A 11 -21.19 4.18 -0.48
C PRO A 11 -22.05 2.93 -0.52
N ARG A 12 -21.80 1.99 0.40
CA ARG A 12 -22.63 0.78 0.55
C ARG A 12 -23.45 0.82 1.82
N THR A 13 -24.73 0.49 1.71
CA THR A 13 -25.64 0.36 2.87
C THR A 13 -25.73 -1.08 3.39
N ASN A 14 -25.51 -2.06 2.52
CA ASN A 14 -25.61 -3.48 2.86
C ASN A 14 -24.30 -4.02 3.43
N VAL A 15 -24.30 -4.33 4.72
CA VAL A 15 -23.15 -4.89 5.46
C VAL A 15 -23.42 -6.36 5.78
N GLY A 16 -22.37 -7.20 5.81
CA GLY A 16 -22.45 -8.61 6.21
C GLY A 16 -22.04 -9.62 5.14
N ARG A 17 -21.86 -10.88 5.54
CA ARG A 17 -21.27 -11.95 4.72
C ARG A 17 -22.00 -12.21 3.40
N SER A 18 -23.34 -12.26 3.43
CA SER A 18 -24.16 -12.56 2.24
C SER A 18 -24.10 -11.43 1.21
N ALA A 19 -24.22 -10.18 1.66
CA ALA A 19 -24.14 -9.01 0.80
C ALA A 19 -22.76 -8.89 0.13
N VAL A 20 -21.68 -9.05 0.91
CA VAL A 20 -20.31 -8.99 0.39
C VAL A 20 -20.04 -10.10 -0.63
N ARG A 21 -20.58 -11.31 -0.42
CA ARG A 21 -20.45 -12.40 -1.40
C ARG A 21 -21.11 -12.05 -2.74
N LYS A 22 -22.32 -11.47 -2.72
CA LYS A 22 -23.04 -11.04 -3.94
C LYS A 22 -22.30 -9.88 -4.63
N LEU A 23 -21.73 -8.97 -3.85
CA LEU A 23 -20.96 -7.82 -4.34
C LEU A 23 -19.69 -8.29 -5.08
N ARG A 24 -18.92 -9.21 -4.49
CA ARG A 24 -17.75 -9.83 -5.14
C ARG A 24 -18.11 -10.60 -6.42
N ALA A 25 -19.25 -11.31 -6.42
CA ALA A 25 -19.74 -12.00 -7.61
C ALA A 25 -20.09 -11.05 -8.78
N ARG A 26 -20.32 -9.76 -8.50
CA ARG A 26 -20.54 -8.70 -9.50
C ARG A 26 -19.25 -8.00 -9.95
N GLY A 27 -18.08 -8.42 -9.46
CA GLY A 27 -16.80 -7.79 -9.77
C GLY A 27 -16.52 -6.50 -8.99
N LEU A 28 -17.26 -6.26 -7.90
CA LEU A 28 -16.99 -5.17 -6.97
C LEU A 28 -16.18 -5.69 -5.79
N ILE A 29 -15.40 -4.81 -5.17
CA ILE A 29 -14.59 -5.09 -3.99
C ILE A 29 -15.12 -4.22 -2.84
N PRO A 30 -15.39 -4.80 -1.67
CA PRO A 30 -15.74 -4.03 -0.48
C PRO A 30 -14.52 -3.25 -0.01
N ALA A 31 -14.73 -1.99 0.37
CA ALA A 31 -13.73 -1.16 1.00
C ALA A 31 -14.30 -0.45 2.23
N VAL A 32 -13.42 0.15 3.02
CA VAL A 32 -13.77 1.03 4.13
C VAL A 32 -12.84 2.23 4.09
N ILE A 33 -13.40 3.42 4.29
CA ILE A 33 -12.62 4.62 4.61
C ILE A 33 -12.82 4.96 6.09
N TYR A 34 -11.73 5.21 6.80
CA TYR A 34 -11.71 5.66 8.19
C TYR A 34 -10.55 6.63 8.41
N GLY A 35 -10.52 7.35 9.52
CA GLY A 35 -9.46 8.32 9.81
C GLY A 35 -9.90 9.78 9.65
N GLY A 36 -9.08 10.69 10.18
CA GLY A 36 -9.40 12.11 10.37
C GLY A 36 -10.63 12.33 11.26
N ASP A 37 -11.32 13.45 11.05
CA ASP A 37 -12.53 13.84 11.80
C ASP A 37 -13.82 13.13 11.34
N ASN A 38 -13.73 12.22 10.36
CA ASN A 38 -14.88 11.59 9.73
C ASN A 38 -15.21 10.22 10.32
N LYS A 39 -16.51 9.88 10.36
CA LYS A 39 -16.95 8.54 10.77
C LYS A 39 -16.52 7.48 9.74
N PRO A 40 -16.19 6.25 10.19
CA PRO A 40 -15.90 5.14 9.28
C PRO A 40 -17.06 4.91 8.32
N GLN A 41 -16.77 4.91 7.03
CA GLN A 41 -17.77 4.75 5.98
C GLN A 41 -17.47 3.51 5.14
N PRO A 42 -18.41 2.57 5.05
CA PRO A 42 -18.26 1.41 4.18
C PRO A 42 -18.47 1.85 2.72
N LEU A 43 -17.50 1.50 1.89
CA LEU A 43 -17.48 1.80 0.45
C LEU A 43 -17.47 0.51 -0.38
N GLN A 44 -17.75 0.66 -1.67
CA GLN A 44 -17.54 -0.36 -2.70
C GLN A 44 -16.84 0.27 -3.90
N VAL A 45 -15.96 -0.49 -4.52
CA VAL A 45 -15.04 -0.04 -5.57
C VAL A 45 -14.93 -1.14 -6.62
N THR A 46 -14.71 -0.79 -7.89
CA THR A 46 -14.62 -1.79 -8.96
C THR A 46 -13.30 -2.54 -8.87
N ALA A 47 -13.32 -3.88 -9.05
CA ALA A 47 -12.09 -4.67 -9.07
C ALA A 47 -11.10 -4.22 -10.16
N ARG A 48 -11.62 -3.76 -11.31
CA ARG A 48 -10.79 -3.21 -12.40
C ARG A 48 -10.01 -1.97 -11.97
N ASP A 49 -10.67 -1.04 -11.27
CA ASP A 49 -10.06 0.24 -10.89
C ASP A 49 -9.00 0.02 -9.81
N ILE A 50 -9.25 -0.86 -8.84
CA ILE A 50 -8.23 -1.23 -7.84
C ILE A 50 -7.07 -1.97 -8.50
N ASN A 51 -7.31 -2.96 -9.36
CA ASN A 51 -6.22 -3.68 -10.01
C ASN A 51 -5.37 -2.75 -10.89
N ALA A 52 -6.00 -1.80 -11.58
CA ALA A 52 -5.30 -0.78 -12.36
C ALA A 52 -4.46 0.14 -11.44
N MET A 53 -5.01 0.58 -10.31
CA MET A 53 -4.28 1.37 -9.32
C MET A 53 -3.08 0.59 -8.75
N MET A 54 -3.29 -0.65 -8.31
CA MET A 54 -2.25 -1.49 -7.72
C MET A 54 -1.13 -1.85 -8.71
N SER A 55 -1.46 -2.05 -9.99
CA SER A 55 -0.46 -2.32 -11.03
C SER A 55 0.36 -1.10 -11.45
N GLN A 56 -0.19 0.10 -11.27
CA GLN A 56 0.54 1.35 -11.51
C GLN A 56 1.34 1.81 -10.29
N ALA A 57 0.94 1.35 -9.10
CA ALA A 57 1.64 1.62 -7.86
C ALA A 57 2.91 0.78 -7.75
N SER A 58 4.01 1.41 -7.37
CA SER A 58 5.30 0.76 -7.17
C SER A 58 5.47 0.15 -5.76
N GLY A 59 4.43 0.23 -4.92
CA GLY A 59 4.39 -0.23 -3.52
C GLY A 59 2.96 -0.27 -2.98
N GLU A 60 2.79 -0.73 -1.74
CA GLU A 60 1.48 -0.92 -1.08
C GLU A 60 0.88 0.40 -0.56
N ASN A 61 1.72 1.41 -0.28
CA ASN A 61 1.29 2.71 0.24
C ASN A 61 1.02 3.69 -0.90
N VAL A 62 -0.23 3.78 -1.33
CA VAL A 62 -0.65 4.66 -2.43
C VAL A 62 -1.52 5.79 -1.89
N LEU A 63 -1.19 7.02 -2.26
CA LEU A 63 -2.09 8.16 -2.07
C LEU A 63 -3.17 8.16 -3.13
N VAL A 64 -4.42 8.11 -2.68
CA VAL A 64 -5.60 8.00 -3.52
C VAL A 64 -6.54 9.16 -3.24
N GLU A 65 -7.02 9.79 -4.30
CA GLU A 65 -8.15 10.71 -4.22
C GLU A 65 -9.43 9.92 -4.49
N LEU A 66 -10.21 9.69 -3.43
CA LEU A 66 -11.46 8.94 -3.48
C LEU A 66 -12.62 9.86 -3.87
N GLU A 67 -13.17 9.65 -5.06
CA GLU A 67 -14.41 10.28 -5.51
C GLU A 67 -15.59 9.45 -5.00
N ILE A 68 -16.15 9.85 -3.85
CA ILE A 68 -17.29 9.15 -3.25
C ILE A 68 -18.59 9.65 -3.89
N ALA A 69 -19.37 8.74 -4.48
CA ALA A 69 -20.67 9.08 -5.06
C ALA A 69 -21.61 9.71 -4.01
N GLY A 70 -21.95 10.99 -4.21
CA GLY A 70 -22.77 11.78 -3.28
C GLY A 70 -22.01 12.90 -2.56
N GLU A 71 -20.67 12.91 -2.61
CA GLU A 71 -19.84 14.01 -2.11
C GLU A 71 -19.30 14.88 -3.25
N LYS A 72 -19.27 16.20 -3.04
CA LYS A 72 -18.77 17.17 -4.04
C LYS A 72 -17.26 17.31 -4.05
N SER A 73 -16.58 16.84 -3.01
CA SER A 73 -15.14 16.96 -2.83
C SER A 73 -14.55 15.57 -2.68
N GLY A 74 -13.51 15.25 -3.47
CA GLY A 74 -12.77 14.01 -3.29
C GLY A 74 -12.07 13.98 -1.93
N ARG A 75 -11.97 12.80 -1.32
CA ARG A 75 -11.25 12.62 -0.05
C ARG A 75 -9.87 12.04 -0.35
N THR A 76 -8.82 12.69 0.14
CA THR A 76 -7.46 12.11 0.09
C THR A 76 -7.33 11.04 1.16
N ALA A 77 -6.93 9.84 0.73
CA ALA A 77 -6.71 8.71 1.61
C ALA A 77 -5.47 7.92 1.19
N LEU A 78 -4.81 7.32 2.17
CA LEU A 78 -3.75 6.34 1.98
C LEU A 78 -4.37 4.95 1.93
N VAL A 79 -3.88 4.09 1.04
CA VAL A 79 -4.15 2.64 1.13
C VAL A 79 -3.38 2.10 2.32
N GLN A 80 -4.09 1.67 3.36
CA GLN A 80 -3.47 1.14 4.58
C GLN A 80 -3.23 -0.36 4.47
N GLU A 81 -4.21 -1.10 3.95
CA GLU A 81 -4.13 -2.55 3.84
C GLU A 81 -4.89 -3.03 2.60
N VAL A 82 -4.30 -3.99 1.89
CA VAL A 82 -4.94 -4.72 0.79
C VAL A 82 -4.99 -6.20 1.14
N GLN A 83 -6.21 -6.71 1.34
CA GLN A 83 -6.39 -8.12 1.67
C GLN A 83 -6.50 -8.95 0.40
N HIS A 84 -5.58 -9.87 0.23
CA HIS A 84 -5.59 -10.82 -0.88
C HIS A 84 -6.29 -12.13 -0.52
N SER A 85 -6.90 -12.76 -1.51
CA SER A 85 -7.41 -14.12 -1.41
C SER A 85 -6.22 -15.08 -1.35
N PRO A 86 -6.13 -15.96 -0.33
CA PRO A 86 -5.04 -16.95 -0.25
C PRO A 86 -5.08 -17.94 -1.42
N VAL A 87 -6.25 -18.06 -2.07
CA VAL A 87 -6.46 -18.83 -3.29
C VAL A 87 -6.74 -17.86 -4.41
N GLY A 88 -5.88 -17.83 -5.43
CA GLY A 88 -6.05 -17.02 -6.64
C GLY A 88 -5.45 -15.61 -6.59
N GLY A 89 -5.09 -15.08 -5.41
CA GLY A 89 -4.46 -13.76 -5.28
C GLY A 89 -5.40 -12.57 -5.48
N ASP A 90 -6.68 -12.80 -5.78
CA ASP A 90 -7.69 -11.76 -5.97
C ASP A 90 -7.83 -10.86 -4.75
N ILE A 91 -7.96 -9.55 -4.97
CA ILE A 91 -8.18 -8.58 -3.89
C ILE A 91 -9.58 -8.75 -3.30
N ARG A 92 -9.65 -8.97 -1.98
CA ARG A 92 -10.89 -9.22 -1.23
C ARG A 92 -11.42 -8.01 -0.50
N HIS A 93 -10.55 -7.17 0.00
CA HIS A 93 -10.89 -5.99 0.77
C HIS A 93 -9.77 -4.96 0.67
N VAL A 94 -10.12 -3.67 0.75
CA VAL A 94 -9.17 -2.57 0.77
C VAL A 94 -9.55 -1.60 1.88
N ASP A 95 -8.55 -1.22 2.66
CA ASP A 95 -8.68 -0.27 3.76
C ASP A 95 -8.06 1.06 3.33
N PHE A 96 -8.85 2.12 3.42
CA PHE A 96 -8.44 3.48 3.13
C PHE A 96 -8.38 4.28 4.42
N HIS A 97 -7.22 4.85 4.71
CA HIS A 97 -7.03 5.79 5.81
C HIS A 97 -7.10 7.23 5.30
N ALA A 98 -8.16 7.95 5.65
CA ALA A 98 -8.30 9.36 5.34
C ALA A 98 -7.25 10.16 6.11
N ILE A 99 -6.48 10.97 5.39
CA ILE A 99 -5.35 11.71 5.95
C ILE A 99 -5.44 13.18 5.55
N SER A 100 -4.94 14.05 6.42
CA SER A 100 -4.62 15.42 6.04
C SER A 100 -3.21 15.49 5.44
N MET A 101 -2.99 16.36 4.46
CA MET A 101 -1.66 16.55 3.87
C MET A 101 -0.67 17.18 4.85
N ASP A 102 -1.18 17.79 5.93
CA ASP A 102 -0.39 18.48 6.96
C ASP A 102 -0.09 17.61 8.18
N GLU A 103 -0.60 16.38 8.24
CA GLU A 103 -0.42 15.46 9.37
C GLU A 103 0.66 14.42 9.07
N MET A 104 1.43 14.05 10.10
CA MET A 104 2.38 12.94 9.97
C MET A 104 1.64 11.61 9.91
N ILE A 105 2.04 10.77 8.96
CA ILE A 105 1.47 9.44 8.74
C ILE A 105 2.53 8.37 9.00
N GLN A 106 2.11 7.25 9.56
CA GLN A 106 2.93 6.04 9.67
C GLN A 106 2.62 5.10 8.52
N ALA A 107 3.65 4.71 7.77
CA ALA A 107 3.49 3.90 6.57
C ALA A 107 4.62 2.87 6.45
N GLU A 108 4.32 1.65 5.98
CA GLU A 108 5.33 0.60 5.76
C GLU A 108 5.87 0.65 4.33
N VAL A 109 7.10 1.11 4.15
CA VAL A 109 7.70 1.23 2.82
C VAL A 109 8.56 0.01 2.51
N PRO A 110 8.40 -0.63 1.35
CA PRO A 110 9.19 -1.78 0.97
C PRO A 110 10.67 -1.40 0.74
N LEU A 111 11.55 -2.30 1.17
CA LEU A 111 12.99 -2.23 0.95
C LEU A 111 13.35 -2.99 -0.34
N GLU A 112 14.07 -2.35 -1.25
CA GLU A 112 14.60 -2.97 -2.46
C GLU A 112 16.13 -3.01 -2.38
N ALA A 113 16.71 -4.20 -2.37
CA ALA A 113 18.16 -4.34 -2.46
C ALA A 113 18.62 -4.08 -3.90
N THR A 114 19.49 -3.10 -4.08
CA THR A 114 20.09 -2.78 -5.37
C THR A 114 21.53 -3.28 -5.42
N GLY A 115 21.94 -3.75 -6.60
CA GLY A 115 23.26 -4.32 -6.78
C GLY A 115 23.36 -5.79 -6.36
N THR A 116 24.58 -6.32 -6.43
CA THR A 116 24.87 -7.74 -6.18
C THR A 116 26.08 -7.83 -5.27
N ALA A 117 25.84 -8.30 -4.04
CA ALA A 117 26.88 -8.39 -3.02
C ALA A 117 28.08 -9.22 -3.49
N VAL A 118 29.29 -8.75 -3.17
CA VAL A 118 30.55 -9.49 -3.43
C VAL A 118 30.51 -10.86 -2.76
N GLY A 119 29.96 -10.94 -1.55
CA GLY A 119 29.76 -12.18 -0.81
C GLY A 119 28.99 -13.25 -1.60
N VAL A 120 27.98 -12.85 -2.36
CA VAL A 120 27.18 -13.76 -3.20
C VAL A 120 27.94 -14.10 -4.49
N LYS A 121 28.51 -13.09 -5.17
CA LYS A 121 29.18 -13.26 -6.47
C LYS A 121 30.47 -14.08 -6.39
N THR A 122 31.30 -13.82 -5.40
CA THR A 122 32.68 -14.33 -5.36
C THR A 122 32.82 -15.53 -4.43
N PHE A 123 32.04 -15.56 -3.35
CA PHE A 123 32.19 -16.57 -2.29
C PHE A 123 31.02 -17.55 -2.21
N GLY A 124 30.01 -17.41 -3.07
CA GLY A 124 28.84 -18.30 -3.11
C GLY A 124 27.91 -18.16 -1.89
N GLY A 125 27.96 -17.02 -1.19
CA GLY A 125 27.09 -16.74 -0.05
C GLY A 125 25.63 -16.51 -0.44
N LEU A 126 24.74 -16.50 0.56
CA LEU A 126 23.32 -16.16 0.42
C LEU A 126 23.07 -14.76 0.98
N LEU A 127 22.41 -13.89 0.21
CA LEU A 127 21.88 -12.62 0.74
C LEU A 127 20.56 -12.89 1.45
N GLU A 128 20.54 -12.70 2.77
CA GLU A 128 19.34 -12.84 3.58
C GLU A 128 18.77 -11.46 3.93
N GLN A 129 17.53 -11.20 3.51
CA GLN A 129 16.79 -9.99 3.88
C GLN A 129 15.84 -10.30 5.04
N SER A 130 16.27 -9.94 6.26
CA SER A 130 15.45 -10.13 7.46
C SER A 130 14.24 -9.17 7.49
N LEU A 131 14.43 -7.92 7.10
CA LEU A 131 13.37 -6.91 6.98
C LEU A 131 13.09 -6.65 5.50
N ARG A 132 11.82 -6.75 5.10
CA ARG A 132 11.36 -6.48 3.73
C ARG A 132 10.66 -5.13 3.58
N ALA A 133 10.19 -4.57 4.70
CA ALA A 133 9.56 -3.27 4.77
C ALA A 133 10.02 -2.55 6.06
N LEU A 134 10.01 -1.23 6.02
CA LEU A 134 10.28 -0.38 7.18
C LEU A 134 9.06 0.51 7.45
N ALA A 135 8.61 0.50 8.70
CA ALA A 135 7.67 1.49 9.18
C ALA A 135 8.39 2.84 9.33
N ILE A 136 7.94 3.83 8.57
CA ILE A 136 8.45 5.21 8.63
C ILE A 136 7.33 6.16 9.03
N GLU A 137 7.71 7.27 9.66
CA GLU A 137 6.82 8.39 9.95
C GLU A 137 7.22 9.56 9.06
N CYS A 138 6.31 10.02 8.20
CA CYS A 138 6.59 11.12 7.28
C CYS A 138 5.31 11.88 6.93
N LEU A 139 5.46 13.08 6.37
CA LEU A 139 4.35 13.77 5.74
C LEU A 139 3.93 13.03 4.46
N PRO A 140 2.64 13.00 4.10
CA PRO A 140 2.15 12.36 2.88
C PRO A 140 2.87 12.83 1.62
N SER A 141 3.24 14.12 1.57
CA SER A 141 4.01 14.70 0.45
C SER A 141 5.41 14.10 0.28
N ASN A 142 6.00 13.59 1.36
CA ASN A 142 7.35 13.05 1.38
C ASN A 142 7.38 11.51 1.38
N LEU A 143 6.23 10.84 1.25
CA LEU A 143 6.15 9.39 1.26
C LEU A 143 6.92 8.80 0.05
N PRO A 144 8.01 8.03 0.28
CA PRO A 144 8.73 7.35 -0.78
C PRO A 144 8.00 6.07 -1.18
N ASP A 145 8.03 5.75 -2.48
CA ASP A 145 7.38 4.55 -3.01
C ASP A 145 8.16 3.26 -2.65
N ARG A 146 9.48 3.39 -2.48
CA ARG A 146 10.41 2.32 -2.10
C ARG A 146 11.70 2.91 -1.54
N ILE A 147 12.38 2.15 -0.69
CA ILE A 147 13.69 2.51 -0.15
C ILE A 147 14.73 1.58 -0.76
N THR A 148 15.67 2.13 -1.52
CA THR A 148 16.73 1.36 -2.18
C THR A 148 17.94 1.23 -1.26
N VAL A 149 18.41 0.00 -1.04
CA VAL A 149 19.58 -0.30 -0.23
C VAL A 149 20.67 -0.92 -1.11
N ASP A 150 21.81 -0.25 -1.25
CA ASP A 150 22.94 -0.78 -2.02
C ASP A 150 23.65 -1.89 -1.23
N VAL A 151 23.56 -3.12 -1.74
CA VAL A 151 24.19 -4.30 -1.14
C VAL A 151 25.50 -4.68 -1.83
N SER A 152 25.95 -3.91 -2.83
CA SER A 152 27.07 -4.29 -3.70
C SER A 152 28.38 -4.51 -2.95
N GLN A 153 28.61 -3.76 -1.86
CA GLN A 153 29.86 -3.82 -1.10
C GLN A 153 29.87 -4.87 0.02
N LEU A 154 28.76 -5.61 0.22
CA LEU A 154 28.67 -6.59 1.30
C LEU A 154 29.51 -7.84 1.03
N ASN A 155 30.37 -8.19 2.00
CA ASN A 155 31.07 -9.47 2.05
C ASN A 155 30.34 -10.45 3.00
N ILE A 156 30.85 -11.68 3.07
CA ILE A 156 30.32 -12.69 3.99
C ILE A 156 30.53 -12.22 5.44
N GLY A 157 29.44 -12.16 6.20
CA GLY A 157 29.44 -11.73 7.60
C GLY A 157 29.14 -10.25 7.81
N ASP A 158 29.12 -9.45 6.74
CA ASP A 158 28.71 -8.05 6.81
C ASP A 158 27.18 -7.93 6.90
N SER A 159 26.70 -6.87 7.55
CA SER A 159 25.27 -6.58 7.66
C SER A 159 25.02 -5.08 7.54
N ILE A 160 23.87 -4.72 6.95
CA ILE A 160 23.39 -3.34 6.88
C ILE A 160 22.32 -3.17 7.96
N HIS A 161 22.48 -2.18 8.81
CA HIS A 161 21.48 -1.86 9.82
C HIS A 161 20.57 -0.72 9.36
N VAL A 162 19.41 -0.57 10.00
CA VAL A 162 18.44 0.48 9.68
C VAL A 162 19.06 1.89 9.79
N ARG A 163 20.00 2.09 10.71
CA ARG A 163 20.75 3.35 10.86
C ARG A 163 21.62 3.72 9.66
N ASP A 164 21.96 2.74 8.82
CA ASP A 164 22.83 2.91 7.65
C ASP A 164 22.01 3.22 6.38
N ILE A 165 20.67 3.17 6.48
CA ILE A 165 19.72 3.45 5.41
C ILE A 165 19.34 4.94 5.45
N GLN A 166 19.36 5.60 4.28
CA GLN A 166 19.00 7.01 4.10
C GLN A 166 17.60 7.19 3.53
#